data_AF-A0A7S4DAK4-F1
#
_entry.id   AF-A0A7S4DAK4-F1
#
_cell.length_a   1.000
_cell.length_b   1.000
_cell.length_c   1.000
_cell.angle_alpha   90.00
_cell.angle_beta   90.00
_cell.angle_gamma   90.00
#
_symmetry.space_group_name_H-M   'P 1'
#
loop_
_entity.id
_entity.type
_entity.pdbx_description
1 polymer ?
#
loop_
_entity_poly.entity_id
_entity_poly.type
_entity_poly.pdbx_seq_one_letter_code
_entity_poly.pdbx_strand_id
1 'polypeptide(L)'
;SAVLNGGKAIDLSEVETQSIAVRGAAPSSVAFFTKDGLLKTDEEFTFLEGTLQVRRLGPVEITGSVDFAGSSVSNIAIVSGSIEDATIISTNDFVVKGKKRGSIPVFGDEGSLQTDEHLLFKNGVLEVGKISGHSVSGAVNFGGNALENAKLVSPSIDGLTELIVD
;
A
#
# COMPACT_ATOMS: atom_id res chain seq x y z
N SER A 1 29.58 -32.10 32.20
CA SER A 1 30.90 -31.56 32.54
C SER A 1 31.92 -32.37 31.77
N ALA A 2 32.70 -31.75 30.89
CA ALA A 2 34.03 -32.30 30.66
C ALA A 2 34.79 -32.06 31.97
N VAL A 3 34.91 -33.11 32.79
CA VAL A 3 35.83 -33.06 33.93
C VAL A 3 37.22 -33.17 33.31
N LEU A 4 37.82 -32.02 33.00
CA LEU A 4 39.21 -31.95 32.58
C LEU A 4 40.08 -31.99 33.83
N ASN A 5 40.19 -33.18 34.40
CA ASN A 5 40.92 -33.43 35.63
C ASN A 5 42.42 -33.33 35.34
N GLY A 6 43.10 -32.28 35.82
CA GLY A 6 44.57 -32.23 35.80
C GLY A 6 45.24 -30.93 35.36
N GLY A 7 44.51 -29.82 35.15
CA GLY A 7 45.12 -28.49 35.00
C GLY A 7 46.04 -28.29 33.79
N LYS A 8 46.06 -29.20 32.81
CA LYS A 8 46.71 -28.99 31.53
C LYS A 8 45.80 -28.20 30.61
N ALA A 9 46.37 -27.17 29.96
CA ALA A 9 45.73 -26.56 28.80
C ALA A 9 45.51 -27.65 27.75
N ILE A 10 44.25 -27.87 27.39
CA ILE A 10 43.90 -28.73 26.26
C ILE A 10 43.73 -27.81 25.07
N ASP A 11 44.63 -27.95 24.11
CA ASP A 11 44.49 -27.33 22.81
C ASP A 11 43.40 -28.09 22.05
N LEU A 12 42.19 -27.53 22.06
CA LEU A 12 41.05 -28.04 21.30
C LEU A 12 40.98 -27.30 19.97
N SER A 13 41.96 -27.56 19.11
CA SER A 13 41.98 -27.03 17.74
C SER A 13 40.86 -27.62 16.88
N GLU A 14 40.35 -28.80 17.24
CA GLU A 14 39.19 -29.44 16.61
C GLU A 14 38.40 -30.26 17.65
N VAL A 15 37.08 -30.11 17.66
CA VAL A 15 36.17 -30.88 18.53
C VAL A 15 35.02 -31.40 17.70
N GLU A 16 34.96 -32.71 17.51
CA GLU A 16 33.81 -33.39 16.93
C GLU A 16 32.96 -34.02 18.04
N THR A 17 31.67 -33.69 18.08
CA THR A 17 30.73 -34.28 19.02
C THR A 17 29.34 -34.36 18.40
N GLN A 18 28.59 -35.39 18.73
CA GLN A 18 27.20 -35.54 18.29
C GLN A 18 26.26 -34.55 19.01
N SER A 19 26.60 -34.13 20.24
CA SER A 19 25.77 -33.21 21.00
C SER A 19 26.60 -32.39 22.00
N ILE A 20 26.17 -31.15 22.23
CA ILE A 20 26.71 -30.26 23.26
C ILE A 20 25.55 -29.86 24.16
N ALA A 21 25.65 -30.17 25.45
CA ALA A 21 24.69 -29.71 26.45
C ALA A 21 25.24 -28.46 27.15
N VAL A 22 24.62 -27.30 26.92
CA VAL A 22 24.94 -26.05 27.62
C VAL A 22 24.18 -26.01 28.94
N ARG A 23 24.89 -26.05 30.06
CA ARG A 23 24.29 -25.99 31.40
C ARG A 23 24.29 -24.55 31.91
N GLY A 24 23.21 -24.13 32.54
CA GLY A 24 23.03 -22.78 33.10
C GLY A 24 22.40 -21.77 32.14
N ALA A 25 22.07 -22.17 30.91
CA ALA A 25 21.26 -21.38 30.00
C ALA A 25 19.79 -21.33 30.48
N ALA A 26 19.11 -20.21 30.28
CA ALA A 26 17.69 -20.10 30.57
C ALA A 26 16.88 -21.09 29.69
N PRO A 27 15.77 -21.65 30.20
CA PRO A 27 14.87 -22.47 29.38
C PRO A 27 14.51 -21.75 28.09
N SER A 28 14.48 -22.49 26.98
CA SER A 28 14.13 -21.97 25.64
C SER A 28 15.09 -20.93 25.05
N SER A 29 16.21 -20.62 25.70
CA SER A 29 17.22 -19.76 25.09
C SER A 29 17.88 -20.40 23.88
N VAL A 30 18.18 -19.57 22.88
CA VAL A 30 18.92 -20.00 21.69
C VAL A 30 20.40 -19.70 21.88
N ALA A 31 21.25 -20.71 21.65
CA ALA A 31 22.69 -20.54 21.66
C ALA A 31 23.19 -20.27 20.23
N PHE A 32 24.07 -19.28 20.08
CA PHE A 32 24.66 -18.90 18.80
C PHE A 32 26.15 -18.57 18.98
N PHE A 33 26.92 -18.72 17.90
CA PHE A 33 28.32 -18.32 17.88
C PHE A 33 28.44 -16.83 17.58
N THR A 34 29.24 -16.12 18.38
CA THR A 34 29.63 -14.75 18.07
C THR A 34 30.71 -14.74 16.99
N LYS A 35 31.02 -13.54 16.46
CA LYS A 35 32.12 -13.33 15.52
C LYS A 35 33.49 -13.85 16.01
N ASP A 36 33.67 -13.93 17.33
CA ASP A 36 34.91 -14.37 17.96
C ASP A 36 34.88 -15.88 18.25
N GLY A 37 33.87 -16.61 17.76
CA GLY A 37 33.69 -18.05 17.96
C GLY A 37 33.17 -18.43 19.35
N LEU A 38 32.79 -17.46 20.19
CA LEU A 38 32.24 -17.73 21.52
C LEU A 38 30.77 -18.12 21.41
N LEU A 39 30.38 -19.19 22.12
CA LEU A 39 28.97 -19.54 22.28
C LEU A 39 28.31 -18.59 23.28
N LYS A 40 27.24 -17.93 22.88
CA LYS A 40 26.43 -17.08 23.75
C LYS A 40 24.95 -17.42 23.61
N THR A 41 24.21 -17.09 24.64
CA THR A 41 22.75 -17.00 24.63
C THR A 41 22.37 -15.53 24.83
N ASP A 42 21.21 -15.14 24.32
CA ASP A 42 20.66 -13.80 24.50
C ASP A 42 19.16 -13.93 24.81
N GLU A 43 18.66 -13.13 25.76
CA GLU A 43 17.26 -13.15 26.18
C GLU A 43 16.31 -12.68 25.07
N GLU A 44 16.82 -11.93 24.09
CA GLU A 44 16.07 -11.46 22.94
C GLU A 44 15.81 -12.56 21.90
N PHE A 45 16.40 -13.77 22.06
CA PHE A 45 16.21 -14.93 21.19
C PHE A 45 15.69 -16.12 21.98
N THR A 46 14.39 -16.38 21.88
CA THR A 46 13.73 -17.48 22.59
C THR A 46 13.06 -18.42 21.58
N PHE A 47 13.26 -19.72 21.72
CA PHE A 47 12.60 -20.73 20.91
C PHE A 47 11.49 -21.43 21.71
N LEU A 48 10.23 -21.11 21.39
CA LEU A 48 9.05 -21.63 22.09
C LEU A 48 8.09 -22.25 21.06
N GLU A 49 7.62 -23.45 21.35
CA GLU A 49 6.55 -24.11 20.57
C GLU A 49 6.85 -24.16 19.05
N GLY A 50 8.11 -24.42 18.70
CA GLY A 50 8.54 -24.46 17.28
C GLY A 50 8.80 -23.10 16.65
N THR A 51 8.69 -22.00 17.41
CA THR A 51 8.83 -20.63 16.93
C THR A 51 10.03 -19.94 17.54
N LEU A 52 10.87 -19.35 16.70
CA LEU A 52 11.89 -18.40 17.14
C LEU A 52 11.25 -17.03 17.34
N GLN A 53 11.20 -16.59 18.59
CA GLN A 53 10.79 -15.25 18.98
C GLN A 53 12.03 -14.36 19.06
N VAL A 54 12.01 -13.26 18.31
CA VAL A 54 13.05 -12.24 18.32
C VAL A 54 12.42 -10.88 18.51
N ARG A 55 12.89 -10.11 19.48
CA ARG A 55 12.34 -8.77 19.73
C ARG A 55 12.71 -7.76 18.65
N ARG A 56 13.92 -7.91 18.08
CA ARG A 56 14.47 -7.01 17.07
C ARG A 56 15.22 -7.80 16.02
N LEU A 57 14.82 -7.62 14.77
CA LEU A 57 15.57 -8.07 13.62
C LEU A 57 16.24 -6.86 12.98
N GLY A 58 17.47 -7.05 12.51
CA GLY A 58 18.12 -6.09 11.63
C GLY A 58 17.48 -6.10 10.23
N PRO A 59 18.10 -5.41 9.25
CA PRO A 59 17.71 -5.54 7.86
C PRO A 59 17.67 -7.01 7.44
N VAL A 60 16.57 -7.42 6.83
CA VAL A 60 16.35 -8.78 6.36
C VAL A 60 15.71 -8.75 4.98
N GLU A 61 16.11 -9.69 4.13
CA GLU A 61 15.44 -9.95 2.85
C GLU A 61 14.59 -11.20 3.00
N ILE A 62 13.33 -11.12 2.59
CA ILE A 62 12.39 -12.23 2.62
C ILE A 62 11.83 -12.38 1.21
N THR A 63 12.12 -13.52 0.57
CA THR A 63 11.72 -13.80 -0.82
C THR A 63 10.41 -14.58 -0.93
N GLY A 64 9.75 -14.84 0.20
CA GLY A 64 8.49 -15.59 0.28
C GLY A 64 7.39 -14.80 0.98
N SER A 65 6.22 -15.42 1.10
CA SER A 65 5.09 -14.83 1.82
C SER A 65 5.40 -14.67 3.30
N VAL A 66 4.96 -13.55 3.86
CA VAL A 66 4.98 -13.29 5.30
C VAL A 66 3.55 -13.10 5.75
N ASP A 67 3.16 -13.84 6.79
CA ASP A 67 1.89 -13.63 7.47
C ASP A 67 2.12 -12.75 8.70
N PHE A 68 1.46 -11.59 8.73
CA PHE A 68 1.47 -10.67 9.85
C PHE A 68 0.18 -10.76 10.69
N ALA A 69 -0.59 -11.85 10.59
CA ALA A 69 -1.85 -12.05 11.30
C ALA A 69 -1.78 -11.60 12.77
N GLY A 70 -2.74 -10.76 13.17
CA GLY A 70 -2.81 -10.20 14.53
C GLY A 70 -1.80 -9.09 14.84
N SER A 71 -0.93 -8.72 13.90
CA SER A 71 0.06 -7.65 14.05
C SER A 71 -0.27 -6.46 13.15
N SER A 72 0.03 -5.25 13.64
CA SER A 72 0.05 -4.06 12.81
C SER A 72 1.44 -3.87 12.23
N VAL A 73 1.50 -3.46 10.96
CA VAL A 73 2.75 -3.09 10.30
C VAL A 73 2.73 -1.59 10.05
N SER A 74 3.83 -0.91 10.38
CA SER A 74 3.96 0.54 10.24
C SER A 74 5.30 0.90 9.62
N ASN A 75 5.41 2.12 9.08
CA ASN A 75 6.60 2.61 8.38
C ASN A 75 7.03 1.75 7.18
N ILE A 76 6.05 1.21 6.46
CA ILE A 76 6.27 0.41 5.25
C ILE A 76 6.23 1.30 4.01
N ALA A 77 7.21 1.11 3.13
CA ALA A 77 7.18 1.62 1.77
C ALA A 77 6.96 0.46 0.81
N ILE A 78 5.87 0.50 0.05
CA ILE A 78 5.61 -0.45 -1.04
C ILE A 78 6.16 0.19 -2.33
N VAL A 79 7.30 -0.31 -2.80
CA VAL A 79 7.98 0.26 -3.99
C VAL A 79 7.37 -0.28 -5.29
N SER A 80 6.81 -1.48 -5.24
CA SER A 80 6.15 -2.15 -6.36
C SER A 80 5.20 -3.24 -5.84
N GLY A 81 4.17 -3.56 -6.62
CA GLY A 81 3.23 -4.66 -6.34
C GLY A 81 1.77 -4.23 -6.37
N SER A 82 0.90 -5.15 -5.99
CA SER A 82 -0.53 -4.92 -5.78
C SER A 82 -0.87 -4.95 -4.29
N ILE A 83 -1.94 -4.25 -3.93
CA ILE A 83 -2.64 -4.44 -2.66
C ILE A 83 -4.00 -5.01 -3.04
N GLU A 84 -4.30 -6.19 -2.53
CA GLU A 84 -5.53 -6.93 -2.81
C GLU A 84 -6.35 -7.08 -1.51
N ASP A 85 -7.67 -7.18 -1.65
CA ASP A 85 -8.62 -7.39 -0.54
C ASP A 85 -8.58 -6.35 0.60
N ALA A 86 -8.07 -5.14 0.32
CA ALA A 86 -8.08 -4.05 1.30
C ALA A 86 -9.50 -3.50 1.50
N THR A 87 -10.03 -3.63 2.71
CA THR A 87 -11.35 -3.07 3.07
C THR A 87 -11.36 -1.55 3.11
N ILE A 88 -10.26 -0.92 3.58
CA ILE A 88 -10.15 0.52 3.76
C ILE A 88 -8.74 0.96 3.36
N ILE A 89 -8.67 1.96 2.48
CA ILE A 89 -7.45 2.70 2.16
C ILE A 89 -7.67 4.15 2.58
N SER A 90 -6.88 4.62 3.53
CA SER A 90 -6.89 6.02 3.98
C SER A 90 -5.53 6.64 3.70
N THR A 91 -5.52 7.79 3.05
CA THR A 91 -4.31 8.54 2.73
C THR A 91 -4.58 10.04 2.82
N ASN A 92 -3.54 10.80 3.18
CA ASN A 92 -3.58 12.26 3.11
C ASN A 92 -3.50 12.73 1.65
N ASP A 93 -2.71 12.03 0.83
CA ASP A 93 -2.49 12.35 -0.58
C ASP A 93 -2.66 11.09 -1.44
N PHE A 94 -3.52 11.18 -2.45
CA PHE A 94 -3.73 10.10 -3.42
C PHE A 94 -3.34 10.57 -4.83
N VAL A 95 -2.30 9.97 -5.39
CA VAL A 95 -1.76 10.36 -6.70
C VAL A 95 -1.82 9.19 -7.67
N VAL A 96 -2.64 9.34 -8.71
CA VAL A 96 -2.70 8.42 -9.84
C VAL A 96 -1.68 8.85 -10.90
N LYS A 97 -0.64 8.05 -11.11
CA LYS A 97 0.38 8.27 -12.15
C LYS A 97 -0.04 7.64 -13.48
N GLY A 98 0.58 8.06 -14.59
CA GLY A 98 0.30 7.53 -15.92
C GLY A 98 -0.98 8.06 -16.58
N LYS A 99 -1.68 9.00 -15.93
CA LYS A 99 -2.88 9.64 -16.50
C LYS A 99 -2.55 10.75 -17.50
N LYS A 100 -3.48 11.01 -18.43
CA LYS A 100 -3.44 12.19 -19.30
C LYS A 100 -3.57 13.46 -18.44
N ARG A 101 -2.78 14.49 -18.74
CA ARG A 101 -2.86 15.77 -18.01
C ARG A 101 -4.28 16.34 -18.13
N GLY A 102 -4.85 16.73 -16.99
CA GLY A 102 -6.20 17.29 -16.92
C GLY A 102 -7.32 16.26 -16.87
N SER A 103 -7.05 14.95 -17.01
CA SER A 103 -8.09 13.95 -16.84
C SER A 103 -8.52 13.82 -15.38
N ILE A 104 -9.82 13.62 -15.20
CA ILE A 104 -10.45 13.39 -13.90
C ILE A 104 -10.51 11.88 -13.64
N PRO A 105 -10.01 11.40 -12.49
CA PRO A 105 -10.20 10.02 -12.09
C PRO A 105 -11.67 9.78 -11.69
N VAL A 106 -12.25 8.71 -12.22
CA VAL A 106 -13.63 8.29 -11.96
C VAL A 106 -13.69 6.80 -11.67
N PHE A 107 -14.62 6.38 -10.82
CA PHE A 107 -14.92 4.96 -10.64
C PHE A 107 -15.90 4.53 -11.73
N GLY A 108 -15.51 3.56 -12.55
CA GLY A 108 -16.38 2.95 -13.56
C GLY A 108 -17.33 1.92 -12.95
N ASP A 109 -18.17 1.32 -13.80
CA ASP A 109 -19.23 0.37 -13.39
C ASP A 109 -18.72 -0.87 -12.65
N GLU A 110 -17.46 -1.25 -12.88
CA GLU A 110 -16.80 -2.37 -12.19
C GLU A 110 -15.96 -1.91 -10.97
N GLY A 111 -16.14 -0.66 -10.53
CA GLY A 111 -15.39 -0.08 -9.41
C GLY A 111 -13.91 0.17 -9.70
N SER A 112 -13.45 -0.10 -10.92
CA SER A 112 -12.08 0.23 -11.33
C SER A 112 -11.93 1.74 -11.45
N LEU A 113 -10.81 2.25 -10.93
CA LEU A 113 -10.45 3.64 -11.10
C LEU A 113 -9.94 3.85 -12.53
N GLN A 114 -10.68 4.60 -13.30
CA GLN A 114 -10.37 4.91 -14.69
C GLN A 114 -10.18 6.42 -14.85
N THR A 115 -9.51 6.81 -15.92
CA THR A 115 -9.51 8.20 -16.36
C THR A 115 -10.24 8.29 -17.67
N ASP A 116 -11.27 9.12 -17.72
CA ASP A 116 -12.01 9.37 -18.95
C ASP A 116 -11.39 10.58 -19.67
N GLU A 117 -11.10 10.41 -20.96
CA GLU A 117 -10.50 11.48 -21.77
C GLU A 117 -11.51 12.57 -22.21
N HIS A 118 -12.79 12.28 -22.08
CA HIS A 118 -13.93 13.18 -22.35
C HIS A 118 -14.34 13.95 -21.09
N LEU A 119 -13.75 13.66 -19.92
CA LEU A 119 -13.90 14.41 -18.67
C LEU A 119 -12.58 15.11 -18.30
N LEU A 120 -12.45 16.36 -18.75
CA LEU A 120 -11.23 17.14 -18.56
C LEU A 120 -11.49 18.30 -17.61
N PHE A 121 -10.59 18.50 -16.65
CA PHE A 121 -10.54 19.73 -15.87
C PHE A 121 -9.33 20.56 -16.33
N LYS A 122 -9.60 21.67 -17.01
CA LYS A 122 -8.55 22.59 -17.49
C LYS A 122 -8.93 24.03 -17.24
N ASN A 123 -7.97 24.83 -16.76
CA ASN A 123 -8.14 26.26 -16.49
C ASN A 123 -9.36 26.59 -15.60
N GLY A 124 -9.70 25.71 -14.65
CA GLY A 124 -10.85 25.89 -13.75
C GLY A 124 -12.20 25.47 -14.34
N VAL A 125 -12.23 24.93 -15.57
CA VAL A 125 -13.45 24.49 -16.26
C VAL A 125 -13.47 22.98 -16.37
N LEU A 126 -14.61 22.38 -16.00
CA LEU A 126 -14.93 21.00 -16.35
C LEU A 126 -15.47 20.96 -17.79
N GLU A 127 -14.72 20.34 -18.68
CA GLU A 127 -15.15 20.03 -20.03
C GLU A 127 -15.64 18.59 -20.09
N VAL A 128 -16.87 18.43 -20.58
CA VAL A 128 -17.50 17.12 -20.77
C VAL A 128 -17.93 17.00 -22.23
N GLY A 129 -17.41 15.99 -22.94
CA GLY A 129 -17.72 15.80 -24.36
C GLY A 129 -19.19 15.44 -24.62
N LYS A 130 -19.81 14.66 -23.72
CA LYS A 130 -21.23 14.27 -23.79
C LYS A 130 -21.82 14.15 -22.40
N ILE A 131 -22.98 14.76 -22.19
CA ILE A 131 -23.78 14.59 -20.97
C ILE A 131 -25.14 14.07 -21.41
N SER A 132 -25.45 12.82 -21.03
CA SER A 132 -26.79 12.26 -21.24
C SER A 132 -27.62 12.46 -19.97
N GLY A 133 -28.86 12.95 -20.13
CA GLY A 133 -29.80 13.09 -19.03
C GLY A 133 -29.29 13.99 -17.89
N HIS A 134 -29.58 15.28 -17.96
CA HIS A 134 -29.24 16.22 -16.89
C HIS A 134 -30.35 17.25 -16.69
N SER A 135 -30.46 17.78 -15.46
CA SER A 135 -31.32 18.91 -15.14
C SER A 135 -30.43 20.06 -14.71
N VAL A 136 -30.69 21.24 -15.27
CA VAL A 136 -30.00 22.48 -14.89
C VAL A 136 -31.02 23.42 -14.29
N SER A 137 -30.71 23.95 -13.11
CA SER A 137 -31.47 25.03 -12.48
C SER A 137 -30.66 26.32 -12.53
N GLY A 138 -31.38 27.45 -12.60
CA GLY A 138 -30.76 28.76 -12.74
C GLY A 138 -30.45 29.15 -14.20
N ALA A 139 -29.71 30.24 -14.35
CA ALA A 139 -29.38 30.76 -15.68
C ALA A 139 -28.29 29.91 -16.33
N VAL A 140 -28.47 29.61 -17.62
CA VAL A 140 -27.47 28.95 -18.46
C VAL A 140 -26.99 29.94 -19.50
N ASN A 141 -25.68 30.19 -19.54
CA ASN A 141 -25.06 30.98 -20.59
C ASN A 141 -24.39 30.02 -21.59
N PHE A 142 -24.93 29.94 -22.80
CA PHE A 142 -24.36 29.12 -23.87
C PHE A 142 -23.16 29.78 -24.56
N GLY A 143 -22.73 30.98 -24.15
CA GLY A 143 -21.55 31.66 -24.71
C GLY A 143 -21.69 31.98 -26.20
N GLY A 144 -22.92 32.17 -26.69
CA GLY A 144 -23.23 32.37 -28.11
C GLY A 144 -23.41 31.08 -28.91
N ASN A 145 -23.30 29.90 -28.30
CA ASN A 145 -23.62 28.65 -28.97
C ASN A 145 -25.13 28.48 -29.14
N ALA A 146 -25.55 27.87 -30.25
CA ALA A 146 -26.94 27.57 -30.54
C ALA A 146 -27.47 26.46 -29.62
N LEU A 147 -28.74 26.56 -29.27
CA LEU A 147 -29.48 25.49 -28.62
C LEU A 147 -30.30 24.76 -29.69
N GLU A 148 -29.81 23.60 -30.11
CA GLU A 148 -30.44 22.77 -31.14
C GLU A 148 -31.34 21.70 -30.54
N ASN A 149 -32.40 21.32 -31.27
CA ASN A 149 -33.32 20.24 -30.89
C ASN A 149 -33.96 20.41 -29.50
N ALA A 150 -34.09 21.64 -29.03
CA ALA A 150 -34.66 21.91 -27.72
C ALA A 150 -36.18 22.06 -27.77
N LYS A 151 -36.83 21.46 -26.77
CA LYS A 151 -38.23 21.72 -26.45
C LYS A 151 -38.29 22.75 -25.33
N LEU A 152 -38.79 23.94 -25.63
CA LEU A 152 -39.11 24.95 -24.62
C LEU A 152 -40.53 24.72 -24.12
N VAL A 153 -40.70 24.59 -22.80
CA VAL A 153 -42.01 24.39 -22.16
C VAL A 153 -42.34 25.64 -21.36
N SER A 154 -43.31 26.41 -21.84
CA SER A 154 -43.70 27.71 -21.28
C SER A 154 -42.55 28.72 -21.12
N PRO A 155 -41.74 28.97 -22.16
CA PRO A 155 -40.62 29.91 -22.05
C PRO A 155 -41.10 31.35 -21.93
N SER A 156 -40.35 32.17 -21.19
CA SER A 156 -40.34 33.62 -21.36
C SER A 156 -39.02 33.99 -22.03
N ILE A 157 -39.08 34.69 -23.16
CA ILE A 157 -37.89 35.08 -23.93
C ILE A 157 -37.83 36.60 -23.98
N ASP A 158 -36.87 37.17 -23.27
CA ASP A 158 -36.61 38.61 -23.27
C ASP A 158 -35.41 38.93 -24.17
N GLY A 159 -35.49 40.02 -24.92
CA GLY A 159 -34.40 40.48 -25.79
C GLY A 159 -34.28 39.76 -27.14
N LEU A 160 -35.34 39.09 -27.60
CA LEU A 160 -35.39 38.45 -28.92
C LEU A 160 -35.34 39.51 -30.03
N THR A 161 -34.34 39.42 -30.90
CA THR A 161 -34.21 40.32 -32.06
C THR A 161 -34.93 39.80 -33.29
N GLU A 162 -34.94 38.48 -33.51
CA GLU A 162 -35.53 37.84 -34.68
C GLU A 162 -36.07 36.45 -34.33
N LEU A 163 -37.24 36.11 -34.87
CA LEU A 163 -37.83 34.78 -34.81
C LEU A 163 -38.05 34.29 -36.24
N ILE A 164 -37.38 33.21 -36.61
CA ILE A 164 -37.56 32.54 -37.90
C ILE A 164 -38.34 31.26 -37.64
N VAL A 165 -39.46 31.09 -38.36
CA VAL A 165 -40.31 29.89 -38.30
C VAL A 165 -40.40 29.34 -39.71
N ASP A 166 -39.85 28.14 -39.90
CA ASP A 166 -39.91 27.38 -41.16
C ASP A 166 -41.28 26.68 -41.34
#